data_AF-A0A2W4JWH8-F1
#
_entry.id   AF-A0A2W4JWH8-F1
#
_cell.length_a   1.000
_cell.length_b   1.000
_cell.length_c   1.000
_cell.angle_alpha   90.00
_cell.angle_beta   90.00
_cell.angle_gamma   90.00
#
_symmetry.space_group_name_H-M   'P 1'
#
loop_
_entity.id
_entity.type
_entity.pdbx_description
1 polymer ?
#
loop_
_entity_poly.entity_id
_entity_poly.type
_entity_poly.pdbx_seq_one_letter_code
_entity_poly.pdbx_strand_id
1 'polypeptide(L)' 'FKQPGNIDADYRGEIKIILINHGNENFTIKRGDRIAQLVIVPVTQAELVEVECLEETERGSGGFGHTGL' A
#
# COMPACT_ATOMS: atom_id res chain seq x y z
N PHE A 1 4.07 4.16 -9.91
CA PHE A 1 4.06 4.47 -8.47
C PHE A 1 2.85 3.75 -7.87
N LYS A 2 3.03 2.48 -7.46
CA LYS A 2 1.96 1.56 -7.04
C LYS A 2 1.99 1.37 -5.52
N GLN A 3 1.73 2.43 -4.76
CA GLN A 3 1.47 2.28 -3.33
C GLN A 3 0.15 2.98 -3.00
N PRO A 4 -0.72 2.37 -2.19
CA PRO A 4 -1.87 3.07 -1.64
C PRO A 4 -1.39 4.28 -0.83
N GLY A 5 -2.19 5.34 -0.80
CA GLY A 5 -1.90 6.52 0.03
C GLY A 5 -2.06 6.17 1.51
N ASN A 6 -1.02 5.60 2.11
CA ASN A 6 -1.00 5.33 3.55
C ASN A 6 -1.00 6.65 4.31
N ILE A 7 -1.87 6.76 5.32
CA ILE A 7 -2.01 7.93 6.17
C ILE A 7 -1.72 7.47 7.60
N ASP A 8 -0.69 8.05 8.21
CA ASP A 8 -0.31 7.73 9.59
C ASP A 8 -1.36 8.24 10.59
N ALA A 9 -1.51 7.52 11.71
CA ALA A 9 -2.54 7.80 12.71
C ALA A 9 -2.38 9.17 13.41
N ASP A 10 -1.18 9.73 13.41
CA ASP A 10 -0.84 11.03 13.97
C ASP A 10 -0.85 12.17 12.94
N TYR A 11 -1.12 11.88 11.65
CA TYR A 11 -1.24 12.90 10.63
C TYR A 11 -2.46 13.81 10.89
N ARG A 12 -2.25 15.13 10.81
CA ARG A 12 -3.30 16.16 11.04
C ARG A 12 -3.40 17.19 9.92
N GLY A 13 -2.62 17.04 8.86
CA GLY A 13 -2.64 17.95 7.71
C GLY A 13 -3.85 17.73 6.81
N GLU A 14 -3.97 18.58 5.80
CA GLU A 14 -4.94 18.39 4.72
C GLU A 14 -4.59 17.13 3.91
N ILE A 15 -5.56 16.21 3.80
CA ILE A 15 -5.40 15.00 2.99
C ILE A 15 -5.44 15.39 1.51
N LYS A 16 -4.37 15.09 0.79
CA LYS A 16 -4.28 15.26 -0.67
C LYS A 16 -4.34 13.90 -1.36
N ILE A 17 -5.06 13.84 -2.48
CA ILE A 17 -5.19 12.62 -3.28
C ILE A 17 -4.20 12.69 -4.44
N ILE A 18 -3.26 11.75 -4.49
CA ILE A 18 -2.36 11.57 -5.63
C ILE A 18 -3.11 10.75 -6.68
N LEU A 19 -3.41 11.38 -7.82
CA LEU A 19 -4.11 10.74 -8.92
C LEU A 19 -3.15 10.50 -10.08
N ILE A 20 -3.35 9.37 -10.75
CA ILE A 20 -2.71 9.06 -12.02
C ILE A 20 -3.79 8.66 -13.02
N ASN A 21 -3.80 9.32 -14.17
CA ASN A 21 -4.61 8.91 -15.30
C ASN A 21 -3.76 7.97 -16.16
N HIS A 22 -4.13 6.69 -16.20
CA HIS A 22 -3.49 5.68 -17.04
C HIS A 22 -4.10 5.59 -18.46
N GLY A 23 -5.16 6.35 -18.73
CA GLY A 23 -5.76 6.43 -20.06
C GLY A 23 -5.01 7.39 -20.99
N ASN A 24 -5.35 7.30 -22.28
CA ASN A 24 -4.76 8.16 -23.31
C ASN A 24 -5.53 9.49 -23.50
N GLU A 25 -6.66 9.65 -22.83
CA GLU A 25 -7.54 10.81 -22.93
C GLU A 25 -7.50 11.64 -21.65
N ASN A 26 -7.78 12.94 -21.77
CA ASN A 26 -7.86 13.83 -20.62
C ASN A 26 -9.05 13.46 -19.70
N PHE A 27 -8.80 13.44 -18.39
CA PHE A 27 -9.84 13.29 -17.37
C PHE A 27 -9.98 14.58 -16.56
N THR A 28 -11.15 15.23 -16.66
CA THR A 28 -11.42 16.49 -15.95
C THR A 28 -12.15 16.21 -14.64
N ILE A 29 -11.60 16.71 -13.53
CA ILE A 29 -12.20 16.62 -12.20
C ILE A 29 -12.85 17.95 -11.84
N LYS A 30 -14.06 17.88 -11.29
CA LYS A 30 -14.81 19.03 -10.79
C LYS A 30 -14.89 18.98 -9.27
N ARG A 31 -15.17 20.13 -8.66
CA ARG A 31 -15.44 20.20 -7.23
C ARG A 31 -16.66 19.35 -6.88
N GLY A 32 -16.51 18.47 -5.88
CA GLY A 32 -17.55 17.55 -5.44
C GLY A 32 -17.48 16.15 -6.06
N ASP A 33 -16.61 15.92 -7.04
CA ASP A 33 -16.41 14.58 -7.60
C ASP A 33 -15.81 13.64 -6.56
N ARG A 34 -16.30 12.41 -6.53
CA ARG A 34 -15.73 11.33 -5.73
C ARG A 34 -14.52 10.76 -6.47
N ILE A 35 -13.32 10.99 -5.95
CA ILE A 35 -12.05 10.66 -6.64
C ILE A 35 -11.18 9.63 -5.91
N ALA A 36 -11.57 9.22 -4.71
CA ALA A 36 -10.89 8.18 -3.92
C ALA A 36 -11.84 7.61 -2.86
N GLN A 37 -11.43 6.51 -2.22
CA GLN A 37 -12.07 5.94 -1.05
C GLN A 37 -11.04 5.76 0.07
N LEU A 38 -11.42 6.12 1.29
CA LEU A 38 -10.64 5.83 2.50
C LEU A 38 -11.04 4.45 3.05
N VAL A 39 -10.05 3.66 3.45
CA VAL A 39 -10.25 2.38 4.14
C VAL A 39 -9.45 2.43 5.43
N ILE A 40 -10.11 2.20 6.57
CA ILE A 40 -9.48 2.13 7.88
C ILE A 40 -9.22 0.65 8.18
N VAL A 41 -7.97 0.30 8.43
CA VAL A 41 -7.54 -1.07 8.74
C VAL A 41 -6.74 -1.07 10.04
N PRO A 42 -6.83 -2.13 10.87
CA PRO A 42 -5.94 -2.29 12.01
C PRO A 42 -4.51 -2.49 11.53
N VAL A 43 -3.54 -1.94 12.28
CA VAL A 43 -2.11 -2.10 12.05
C VAL A 43 -1.44 -2.63 13.31
N THR A 44 -0.46 -3.52 13.14
CA THR A 44 0.36 -4.04 14.24
C THR A 44 1.71 -3.35 14.23
N GLN A 45 2.14 -2.84 15.38
CA GLN A 45 3.51 -2.36 15.57
C GLN A 45 4.40 -3.55 15.91
N ALA A 46 5.28 -3.92 14.99
CA ALA A 46 6.25 -4.99 15.21
C ALA A 46 7.49 -4.45 15.93
N GLU A 47 7.98 -5.22 16.90
CA GLU A 47 9.33 -5.06 17.43
C GLU A 47 10.30 -5.88 16.58
N LEU A 48 11.36 -5.25 16.08
CA LEU A 48 12.38 -5.95 15.30
C LEU A 48 13.43 -6.55 16.24
N VAL A 49 13.65 -7.85 16.13
CA VAL A 49 14.66 -8.60 16.90
C VAL A 49 15.71 -9.15 15.93
N GLU A 50 16.97 -8.76 16.14
CA GLU A 50 18.10 -9.23 15.33
C GLU A 50 18.49 -10.66 15.76
N VAL A 51 18.69 -11.55 14.78
CA VAL A 51 19.05 -12.96 14.99
C VAL A 51 20.08 -13.41 13.95
N GLU A 52 20.92 -14.39 14.30
CA GLU A 52 21.93 -14.92 13.39
C GLU A 52 21.32 -15.75 12.24
N CYS A 53 20.22 -16.46 12.51
CA CYS A 53 19.50 -17.26 11.51
C CYS A 53 17.99 -17.28 11.77
N LEU A 54 17.21 -17.44 10.69
CA LEU A 54 15.76 -17.67 10.74
C LEU A 54 15.47 -19.16 10.64
N GLU A 55 14.38 -19.62 11.24
CA GLU A 55 13.92 -21.01 11.11
C GLU A 55 13.49 -21.34 9.68
N GLU A 56 13.73 -22.59 9.25
CA GLU A 56 13.28 -23.06 7.95
C GLU A 56 11.76 -23.24 7.91
N THR A 57 11.15 -22.91 6.77
CA THR A 57 9.74 -23.18 6.49
C THR A 57 9.63 -23.94 5.18
N GLU A 58 8.55 -24.69 4.96
CA GLU A 58 8.32 -25.41 3.69
C GLU A 58 8.36 -24.49 2.46
N ARG A 59 8.02 -23.20 2.63
CA ARG A 59 8.12 -22.19 1.57
C ARG A 59 9.54 -21.67 1.35
N GLY A 60 10.39 -21.68 2.37
CA GLY A 60 11.77 -21.22 2.34
C GLY A 60 11.94 -19.85 1.68
N SER A 61 12.90 -19.75 0.76
CA SER A 61 13.18 -18.55 -0.04
C SER A 61 12.24 -18.35 -1.24
N GLY A 62 11.15 -19.12 -1.35
CA GLY A 62 10.24 -19.08 -2.49
C GLY A 62 9.46 -17.75 -2.59
N GLY A 63 9.71 -16.97 -3.63
CA GLY A 63 8.99 -15.73 -3.97
C GLY A 63 8.50 -15.72 -5.42
N PHE A 64 7.84 -14.63 -5.86
CA PHE A 64 7.54 -14.35 -7.28
C PHE A 64 6.91 -15.51 -8.09
N GLY A 65 5.78 -16.06 -7.64
CA GLY A 65 5.09 -17.12 -8.38
C GLY A 65 5.75 -18.49 -8.27
N HIS A 66 6.55 -18.72 -7.22
CA HIS A 66 7.19 -19.99 -6.85
C HIS A 66 6.30 -21.25 -6.92
N THR A 67 4.97 -21.12 -6.85
CA THR A 67 4.04 -22.26 -6.99
C THR A 67 3.70 -22.63 -8.44
N GLY A 68 4.19 -21.86 -9.43
CA GLY A 68 4.13 -22.17 -10.86
C GLY A 68 2.72 -22.44 -11.41
N LEU A 69 2.13 -21.43 -12.04
CA LEU A 69 1.18 -21.62 -13.14
C LEU A 69 1.76 -20.95 -14.38
#